data_AF-A0A0M9E6J4-F1
#
_entry.id   AF-A0A0M9E6J4-F1
#
_cell.length_a   1.000
_cell.length_b   1.000
_cell.length_c   1.000
_cell.angle_alpha   90.00
_cell.angle_beta   90.00
_cell.angle_gamma   90.00
#
_symmetry.space_group_name_H-M   'P 1'
#
loop_
_entity.id
_entity.type
_entity.pdbx_description
1 polymer ?
#
loop_
_entity_poly.entity_id
_entity_poly.type
_entity_poly.pdbx_seq_one_letter_code
_entity_poly.pdbx_strand_id
1 'polypeptide(L)'
;IYVYKTNSLPKNLKDSDFFILFFHKNSNLQKVIMISKDIDDSLSGFSGRNRYNDLKSLLAKDYTLSESFEYVGRKLYKEFDEFYQCLAYKGCGDWCSFFKNEEGVSVTLELSPVNKGKGYIRISVEGPEWSSILDAKNEKIRLLEDEAL
;
A
#
# COMPACT_ATOMS: atom_id res chain seq x y z
N ILE A 1 -11.80 13.22 -9.94
CA ILE A 1 -10.46 12.74 -9.53
C ILE A 1 -9.66 12.56 -10.81
N TYR A 2 -8.50 13.18 -10.91
CA TYR A 2 -7.55 13.01 -12.00
C TYR A 2 -6.45 12.07 -11.55
N VAL A 3 -6.04 11.15 -12.42
CA VAL A 3 -5.02 10.13 -12.09
C VAL A 3 -3.85 10.28 -13.04
N TYR A 4 -2.65 10.38 -12.48
CA TYR A 4 -1.40 10.49 -13.24
C TYR A 4 -0.44 9.38 -12.82
N LYS A 5 0.36 8.91 -13.77
CA LYS A 5 1.47 7.99 -13.52
C LYS A 5 2.79 8.69 -13.83
N THR A 6 3.78 8.51 -12.96
CA THR A 6 5.14 9.00 -13.17
C THR A 6 6.14 7.99 -12.64
N ASN A 7 7.34 7.98 -13.21
CA ASN A 7 8.45 7.13 -12.76
C ASN A 7 9.40 7.88 -11.81
N SER A 8 9.11 9.14 -11.53
CA SER A 8 9.92 9.97 -10.65
C SER A 8 9.12 11.08 -9.98
N LEU A 9 9.44 11.33 -8.71
CA LEU A 9 9.09 12.52 -7.93
C LEU A 9 10.36 13.34 -7.60
N PRO A 10 10.24 14.60 -7.14
CA PRO A 10 11.38 15.40 -6.72
C PRO A 10 12.24 14.74 -5.63
N LYS A 11 11.62 13.93 -4.76
CA LYS A 11 12.28 13.06 -3.79
C LYS A 11 11.80 11.63 -4.00
N ASN A 12 12.70 10.72 -4.33
CA ASN A 12 12.40 9.31 -4.57
C ASN A 12 13.10 8.42 -3.56
N LEU A 13 12.47 7.29 -3.25
CA LEU A 13 13.20 6.16 -2.70
C LEU A 13 14.05 5.53 -3.81
N LYS A 14 15.26 5.06 -3.48
CA LYS A 14 16.20 4.51 -4.47
C LYS A 14 15.63 3.31 -5.24
N ASP A 15 14.71 2.60 -4.63
CA ASP A 15 14.06 1.38 -5.12
C ASP A 15 12.64 1.62 -5.64
N SER A 16 12.16 2.86 -5.78
CA SER A 16 10.88 3.13 -6.45
C SER A 16 10.93 2.77 -7.93
N ASP A 17 9.88 2.14 -8.46
CA ASP A 17 9.69 1.90 -9.88
C ASP A 17 8.77 2.96 -10.49
N PHE A 18 7.56 3.12 -9.94
CA PHE A 18 6.63 4.16 -10.37
C PHE A 18 5.69 4.62 -9.25
N PHE A 19 5.03 5.75 -9.54
CA PHE A 19 4.07 6.40 -8.66
C PHE A 19 2.75 6.61 -9.41
N ILE A 20 1.64 6.49 -8.68
CA ILE A 20 0.31 6.86 -9.12
C ILE A 20 -0.18 8.00 -8.23
N LEU A 21 -0.57 9.11 -8.84
CA LEU A 21 -0.96 10.34 -8.18
C LEU A 21 -2.44 10.62 -8.43
N PHE A 22 -3.21 10.85 -7.38
CA PHE A 22 -4.63 11.16 -7.46
C PHE A 22 -4.88 12.59 -7.02
N PHE A 23 -5.34 13.41 -7.95
CA PHE A 23 -5.69 14.80 -7.70
C PHE A 23 -7.21 14.97 -7.65
N HIS A 24 -7.68 15.63 -6.61
CA HIS A 24 -9.04 16.15 -6.53
C HIS A 24 -9.05 17.62 -7.00
N LYS A 25 -10.14 18.03 -7.66
CA LYS A 25 -10.23 19.36 -8.29
C LYS A 25 -10.04 20.50 -7.29
N ASN A 26 -10.57 20.34 -6.08
CA ASN A 26 -10.59 21.40 -5.05
C ASN A 26 -9.54 21.17 -3.95
N SER A 27 -9.08 19.93 -3.80
CA SER A 27 -8.19 19.51 -2.70
C SER A 27 -6.78 19.16 -3.19
N ASN A 28 -6.49 19.38 -4.47
CA ASN A 28 -5.22 19.03 -5.12
C ASN A 28 -4.83 17.57 -4.90
N LEU A 29 -3.54 17.26 -4.68
CA LEU A 29 -3.04 15.90 -4.50
C LEU A 29 -3.58 15.31 -3.20
N GLN A 30 -4.31 14.19 -3.31
CA GLN A 30 -4.97 13.55 -2.16
C GLN A 30 -4.56 12.09 -1.98
N LYS A 31 -3.95 11.45 -2.97
CA LYS A 31 -3.37 10.13 -2.79
C LYS A 31 -2.14 9.93 -3.65
N VAL A 32 -1.13 9.31 -3.07
CA VAL A 32 0.09 8.85 -3.74
C VAL A 32 0.23 7.36 -3.48
N ILE A 33 0.36 6.57 -4.53
CA ILE A 33 0.77 5.17 -4.43
C ILE A 33 2.15 5.04 -5.03
N MET A 34 3.14 4.62 -4.25
CA MET A 34 4.45 4.23 -4.72
C MET A 34 4.50 2.70 -4.84
N ILE A 35 5.03 2.23 -5.96
CA ILE A 35 5.35 0.83 -6.21
C ILE A 35 6.86 0.71 -6.37
N SER A 36 7.49 -0.15 -5.57
CA SER A 36 8.92 -0.41 -5.69
C SER A 36 9.21 -1.29 -6.90
N LYS A 37 10.49 -1.37 -7.26
CA LYS A 37 10.99 -2.46 -8.10
C LYS A 37 10.73 -3.80 -7.41
N ASP A 38 10.67 -4.85 -8.21
CA ASP A 38 10.60 -6.22 -7.71
C ASP A 38 11.81 -6.52 -6.81
N ILE A 39 11.50 -7.13 -5.67
CA ILE A 39 12.47 -7.69 -4.74
C ILE A 39 12.57 -9.17 -5.09
N ASP A 40 13.67 -9.50 -5.78
CA ASP A 40 14.06 -10.89 -6.02
C ASP A 40 14.60 -11.47 -4.73
N ASP A 41 13.80 -12.30 -4.08
CA ASP A 41 14.14 -12.90 -2.81
C ASP A 41 14.17 -14.41 -2.96
N SER A 42 15.01 -15.07 -2.16
CA SER A 42 14.83 -16.49 -1.97
C SER A 42 13.40 -16.78 -1.47
N LEU A 43 12.96 -18.03 -1.62
CA LEU A 43 11.67 -18.54 -1.17
C LEU A 43 11.20 -18.11 0.25
N SER A 44 12.14 -17.72 1.12
CA SER A 44 11.90 -17.24 2.48
C SER A 44 11.40 -15.78 2.62
N GLY A 45 11.48 -14.96 1.56
CA GLY A 45 11.10 -13.54 1.60
C GLY A 45 11.92 -12.68 2.57
N PHE A 46 13.18 -13.05 2.86
CA PHE A 46 14.03 -12.35 3.82
C PHE A 46 14.32 -10.89 3.46
N SER A 47 14.80 -10.61 2.25
CA SER A 47 15.10 -9.27 1.73
C SER A 47 13.87 -8.35 1.71
N GLY A 48 12.71 -8.88 1.31
CA GLY A 48 11.44 -8.18 1.32
C GLY A 48 10.99 -7.80 2.72
N ARG A 49 11.08 -8.75 3.67
CA ARG A 49 10.76 -8.49 5.08
C ARG A 49 11.70 -7.46 5.70
N ASN A 50 13.00 -7.53 5.42
CA ASN A 50 13.96 -6.53 5.89
C ASN A 50 13.66 -5.15 5.32
N ARG A 51 13.41 -5.07 4.00
CA ARG A 51 13.11 -3.80 3.35
C ARG A 51 11.81 -3.19 3.89
N TYR A 52 10.79 -4.01 4.09
CA TYR A 52 9.55 -3.62 4.74
C TYR A 52 9.81 -3.07 6.16
N ASN A 53 10.60 -3.76 6.98
CA ASN A 53 10.92 -3.33 8.34
C ASN A 53 11.70 -2.01 8.36
N ASP A 54 12.68 -1.83 7.45
CA ASP A 54 13.42 -0.57 7.31
C ASP A 54 12.48 0.60 7.03
N LEU A 55 11.55 0.42 6.08
CA LEU A 55 10.57 1.43 5.72
C LEU A 55 9.56 1.67 6.84
N LYS A 56 9.14 0.62 7.55
CA LYS A 56 8.28 0.72 8.74
C LYS A 56 8.93 1.60 9.80
N SER A 57 10.22 1.37 10.11
CA SER A 57 10.99 2.18 11.06
C SER A 57 11.23 3.60 10.58
N LEU A 58 11.38 3.84 9.27
CA LEU A 58 11.49 5.19 8.71
C LEU A 58 10.18 5.96 8.83
N LEU A 59 9.05 5.33 8.49
CA LEU A 59 7.72 5.94 8.62
C LEU A 59 7.35 6.24 10.08
N ALA A 60 7.75 5.38 11.01
CA ALA A 60 7.52 5.57 12.43
C ALA A 60 8.20 6.82 13.03
N LYS A 61 9.08 7.50 12.30
CA LYS A 61 9.68 8.77 12.72
C LYS A 61 8.71 9.95 12.59
N ASP A 62 7.88 9.92 11.55
CA ASP A 62 7.00 11.04 11.18
C ASP A 62 5.51 10.70 11.34
N TYR A 63 5.17 9.42 11.48
CA TYR A 63 3.79 8.92 11.61
C TYR A 63 3.64 7.95 12.78
N THR A 64 2.46 7.98 13.41
CA THR A 64 2.09 7.06 14.47
C THR A 64 1.55 5.76 13.88
N LEU A 65 2.15 4.63 14.26
CA LEU A 65 1.65 3.30 13.89
C LEU A 65 0.27 3.08 14.54
N SER A 66 -0.76 2.85 13.74
CA SER A 66 -2.11 2.55 14.23
C SER A 66 -2.37 1.06 14.33
N GLU A 67 -1.93 0.29 13.34
CA GLU A 67 -2.16 -1.15 13.27
C GLU A 67 -1.11 -1.82 12.37
N SER A 68 -0.81 -3.09 12.61
CA SER A 68 0.03 -3.89 11.72
C SER A 68 -0.38 -5.36 11.71
N PHE A 69 -0.40 -5.95 10.52
CA PHE A 69 -0.62 -7.37 10.29
C PHE A 69 0.64 -7.95 9.66
N GLU A 70 1.34 -8.81 10.40
CA GLU A 70 2.59 -9.44 9.97
C GLU A 70 2.53 -10.93 10.31
N TYR A 71 1.96 -11.72 9.41
CA TYR A 71 1.81 -13.15 9.62
C TYR A 71 1.84 -13.93 8.30
N VAL A 72 2.18 -15.21 8.40
CA VAL A 72 2.07 -16.23 7.35
C VAL A 72 1.62 -17.56 7.98
N GLY A 73 1.00 -18.44 7.19
CA GLY A 73 0.81 -19.84 7.55
C GLY A 73 -0.44 -20.17 8.39
N ARG A 74 -1.56 -19.45 8.22
CA ARG A 74 -2.79 -19.73 9.00
C ARG A 74 -3.56 -21.00 8.59
N LYS A 75 -3.33 -21.63 7.42
CA LYS A 75 -4.12 -22.81 6.98
C LYS A 75 -3.42 -23.92 6.16
N LEU A 76 -2.43 -23.64 5.29
CA LEU A 76 -1.87 -24.65 4.36
C LEU A 76 -0.34 -24.61 4.22
N TYR A 77 0.27 -23.44 4.30
CA TYR A 77 1.68 -23.22 4.02
C TYR A 77 2.46 -23.11 5.33
N LYS A 78 2.93 -24.25 5.85
CA LYS A 78 3.69 -24.34 7.11
C LYS A 78 5.21 -24.34 6.93
N GLU A 79 5.66 -24.51 5.69
CA GLU A 79 7.09 -24.55 5.38
C GLU A 79 7.65 -23.12 5.26
N PHE A 80 8.90 -22.96 5.72
CA PHE A 80 9.60 -21.68 5.82
C PHE A 80 9.88 -21.02 4.45
N ASP A 81 9.74 -21.77 3.36
CA ASP A 81 10.14 -21.47 1.99
C ASP A 81 8.96 -21.15 1.04
N GLU A 82 7.83 -20.69 1.56
CA GLU A 82 6.67 -20.33 0.72
C GLU A 82 6.07 -18.96 1.09
N PHE A 83 6.91 -18.03 1.55
CA PHE A 83 6.49 -16.71 2.04
C PHE A 83 5.60 -15.94 1.06
N TYR A 84 6.12 -15.62 -0.14
CA TYR A 84 5.36 -14.87 -1.14
C TYR A 84 4.18 -15.65 -1.72
N GLN A 85 4.28 -16.98 -1.73
CA GLN A 85 3.15 -17.81 -2.13
C GLN A 85 2.02 -17.69 -1.12
N CYS A 86 2.33 -17.71 0.18
CA CYS A 86 1.34 -17.48 1.22
C CYS A 86 0.70 -16.09 1.10
N LEU A 87 1.47 -15.02 0.86
CA LEU A 87 0.89 -13.69 0.64
C LEU A 87 -0.05 -13.63 -0.56
N ALA A 88 0.16 -14.45 -1.58
CA ALA A 88 -0.69 -14.48 -2.78
C ALA A 88 -2.06 -15.11 -2.52
N TYR A 89 -2.21 -15.93 -1.47
CA TYR A 89 -3.46 -16.59 -1.11
C TYR A 89 -4.15 -15.86 0.03
N LYS A 90 -5.35 -15.32 -0.27
CA LYS A 90 -6.19 -14.63 0.71
C LYS A 90 -6.38 -15.47 1.98
N GLY A 91 -6.00 -14.89 3.12
CA GLY A 91 -6.13 -15.51 4.44
C GLY A 91 -4.99 -16.44 4.84
N CYS A 92 -3.95 -16.62 4.00
CA CYS A 92 -2.75 -17.32 4.42
C CYS A 92 -1.78 -16.42 5.19
N GLY A 93 -1.51 -15.23 4.65
CA GLY A 93 -0.60 -14.26 5.25
C GLY A 93 -0.96 -12.83 4.87
N ASP A 94 -0.51 -11.88 5.69
CA ASP A 94 -0.65 -10.45 5.45
C ASP A 94 0.56 -9.75 6.07
N TRP A 95 1.12 -8.80 5.32
CA TRP A 95 2.30 -8.01 5.68
C TRP A 95 2.03 -6.55 5.34
N CYS A 96 1.26 -5.91 6.21
CA CYS A 96 0.90 -4.52 6.08
C CYS A 96 0.93 -3.77 7.42
N SER A 97 1.26 -2.49 7.36
CA SER A 97 1.22 -1.55 8.48
C SER A 97 0.45 -0.31 8.09
N PHE A 98 -0.35 0.17 9.02
CA PHE A 98 -1.16 1.37 8.90
C PHE A 98 -0.61 2.42 9.86
N PHE A 99 -0.40 3.62 9.35
CA PHE A 99 0.06 4.76 10.11
C PHE A 99 -0.85 5.95 9.88
N LYS A 100 -0.86 6.87 10.85
CA LYS A 100 -1.56 8.15 10.77
C LYS A 100 -0.72 9.25 11.40
N ASN A 101 -0.91 10.49 10.98
CA ASN A 101 -0.41 11.67 11.68
C ASN A 101 -1.56 12.53 12.23
N GLU A 102 -1.22 13.55 13.00
CA GLU A 102 -2.18 14.50 13.59
C GLU A 102 -2.92 15.35 12.55
N GLU A 103 -2.33 15.50 11.36
CA GLU A 103 -2.91 16.25 10.23
C GLU A 103 -3.96 15.44 9.45
N GLY A 104 -4.25 14.20 9.86
CA GLY A 104 -5.22 13.33 9.19
C GLY A 104 -4.68 12.60 7.96
N VAL A 105 -3.37 12.66 7.70
CA VAL A 105 -2.73 11.86 6.65
C VAL A 105 -2.63 10.41 7.12
N SER A 106 -3.06 9.49 6.26
CA SER A 106 -2.94 8.05 6.50
C SER A 106 -1.90 7.44 5.56
N VAL A 107 -1.05 6.55 6.08
CA VAL A 107 -0.05 5.82 5.30
C VAL A 107 -0.27 4.32 5.45
N THR A 108 -0.34 3.61 4.34
CA THR A 108 -0.31 2.15 4.30
C THR A 108 1.00 1.70 3.70
N LEU A 109 1.75 0.89 4.43
CA LEU A 109 2.92 0.17 3.95
C LEU A 109 2.54 -1.30 3.77
N GLU A 110 2.86 -1.89 2.63
CA GLU A 110 2.49 -3.26 2.28
C GLU A 110 3.65 -3.95 1.57
N LEU A 111 3.91 -5.21 1.92
CA LEU A 111 4.75 -6.12 1.15
C LEU A 111 3.83 -7.08 0.39
N SER A 112 3.75 -6.90 -0.93
CA SER A 112 2.84 -7.65 -1.80
C SER A 112 3.61 -8.68 -2.64
N PRO A 113 3.00 -9.82 -3.00
CA PRO A 113 3.63 -10.81 -3.86
C PRO A 113 3.50 -10.45 -5.35
N VAL A 114 4.52 -10.80 -6.13
CA VAL A 114 4.44 -10.86 -7.61
C VAL A 114 4.23 -12.31 -8.05
N ASN A 115 5.11 -13.21 -7.60
CA ASN A 115 5.09 -14.64 -7.89
C ASN A 115 5.94 -15.40 -6.85
N LYS A 116 6.25 -16.69 -7.10
CA LYS A 116 7.07 -17.49 -6.19
C LYS A 116 8.47 -16.89 -6.05
N GLY A 117 8.81 -16.43 -4.83
CA GLY A 117 10.10 -15.82 -4.53
C GLY A 117 10.21 -14.32 -4.83
N LYS A 118 9.20 -13.69 -5.44
CA LYS A 118 9.23 -12.26 -5.74
C LYS A 118 8.09 -11.51 -5.11
N GLY A 119 8.39 -10.32 -4.61
CA GLY A 119 7.40 -9.35 -4.16
C GLY A 119 7.83 -7.93 -4.43
N TYR A 120 7.02 -6.98 -4.00
CA TYR A 120 7.30 -5.56 -4.09
C TYR A 120 6.73 -4.85 -2.88
N ILE A 121 7.26 -3.66 -2.60
CA ILE A 121 6.72 -2.77 -1.59
C ILE A 121 5.72 -1.84 -2.26
N ARG A 122 4.56 -1.70 -1.61
CA ARG A 122 3.58 -0.68 -1.91
C ARG A 122 3.46 0.28 -0.74
N ILE A 123 3.63 1.57 -0.99
CA ILE A 123 3.32 2.63 -0.03
C ILE A 123 2.18 3.46 -0.58
N SER A 124 1.10 3.57 0.18
CA SER A 124 -0.04 4.43 -0.13
C SER A 124 -0.12 5.54 0.89
N VAL A 125 -0.02 6.79 0.47
CA VAL A 125 -0.23 7.97 1.30
C VAL A 125 -1.55 8.59 0.89
N GLU A 126 -2.46 8.78 1.85
CA GLU A 126 -3.76 9.39 1.66
C GLU A 126 -3.84 10.68 2.47
N GLY A 127 -4.19 11.77 1.79
CA GLY A 127 -4.40 13.07 2.41
C GLY A 127 -5.69 13.09 3.26
N PRO A 128 -5.85 14.12 4.10
CA PRO A 128 -6.93 14.19 5.09
C PRO A 128 -8.33 14.19 4.49
N GLU A 129 -8.50 14.63 3.24
CA GLU A 129 -9.80 14.72 2.58
C GLU A 129 -10.11 13.49 1.71
N TRP A 130 -9.18 12.53 1.59
CA TRP A 130 -9.35 11.43 0.65
C TRP A 130 -10.60 10.59 0.93
N SER A 131 -10.88 10.27 2.20
CA SER A 131 -12.07 9.50 2.58
C SER A 131 -13.37 10.23 2.21
N SER A 132 -13.49 11.51 2.58
CA SER A 132 -14.69 12.29 2.31
C SER A 132 -14.91 12.52 0.80
N ILE A 133 -13.82 12.65 0.02
CA ILE A 133 -13.88 12.71 -1.44
C ILE A 133 -14.44 11.40 -2.02
N LEU A 134 -14.04 10.24 -1.50
CA LEU A 134 -14.56 8.95 -1.95
C LEU A 134 -16.03 8.77 -1.56
N ASP A 135 -16.40 9.13 -0.34
CA ASP A 135 -17.79 9.02 0.14
C ASP A 135 -18.73 9.88 -0.71
N ALA A 136 -18.38 11.14 -0.96
CA ALA A 136 -19.15 12.04 -1.82
C ALA A 136 -19.27 11.53 -3.26
N LYS A 137 -18.22 10.88 -3.78
CA LYS A 137 -18.24 10.26 -5.12
C LYS A 137 -19.17 9.05 -5.16
N ASN A 138 -19.11 8.17 -4.16
CA ASN A 138 -19.91 6.96 -4.09
C ASN A 138 -21.40 7.29 -3.89
N GLU A 139 -21.72 8.27 -3.04
CA GLU A 139 -23.08 8.74 -2.85
C GLU A 139 -23.68 9.28 -4.16
N LYS A 140 -22.91 10.09 -4.90
CA LYS A 140 -23.36 10.59 -6.20
C LYS A 140 -23.61 9.48 -7.21
N ILE A 141 -22.78 8.43 -7.22
CA ILE A 141 -22.99 7.27 -8.09
C ILE A 141 -24.30 6.57 -7.74
N ARG A 142 -24.54 6.31 -6.45
CA ARG A 142 -25.78 5.68 -5.99
C ARG A 142 -27.03 6.46 -6.41
N LEU A 143 -27.04 7.78 -6.21
CA LEU A 143 -28.17 8.62 -6.60
C LEU A 143 -28.44 8.59 -8.12
N LEU A 144 -27.39 8.55 -8.95
CA LEU A 144 -27.52 8.43 -10.40
C LEU A 144 -28.05 7.06 -10.83
N GLU A 145 -27.69 6.00 -10.10
CA GLU A 145 -28.21 4.64 -10.34
C GLU A 145 -29.70 4.56 -9.96
N ASP A 146 -30.11 5.19 -8.86
CA ASP A 146 -31.51 5.25 -8.41
C ASP A 146 -32.39 6.07 -9.37
N GLU A 147 -31.88 7.17 -9.95
CA GLU A 147 -32.59 7.98 -10.96
C GLU A 147 -32.72 7.28 -12.33
N ALA A 148 -31.90 6.27 -12.60
CA ALA A 148 -31.88 5.53 -13.86
C ALA A 148 -32.84 4.31 -13.88
N LEU A 149 -33.52 4.02 -12.77
CA LEU A 149 -34.44 2.90 -12.58
C LEU A 149 -35.91 3.34 -12.65
#